data_AF-A0A4U9TII6-F1
#
_entry.id   AF-A0A4U9TII6-F1
#
_cell.length_a   1.000
_cell.length_b   1.000
_cell.length_c   1.000
_cell.angle_alpha   90.00
_cell.angle_beta   90.00
_cell.angle_gamma   90.00
#
_symmetry.space_group_name_H-M   'P 1'
#
loop_
_entity.id
_entity.type
_entity.pdbx_description
1 polymer ?
#
loop_
_entity_poly.entity_id
_entity_poly.type
_entity_poly.pdbx_seq_one_letter_code
_entity_poly.pdbx_strand_id
1 'polypeptide(L)'
;MRTGDRLPMVQESANVMEAMLELSRTGLGLVAVCDAQQKVVGVFTDGDLRRWLVKGNSLNDGLSPAITRPGYRLPEQWRAGEALEALHEQHISAAPVVDIDGVLVGAINLHDLHQAGIG
;
A
#
# COMPACT_ATOMS: atom_id res chain seq x y z
N MET A 1 3.46 -8.38 -9.76
CA MET A 1 2.87 -7.02 -9.68
C MET A 1 1.38 -7.08 -9.91
N ARG A 2 0.63 -6.34 -9.09
CA ARG A 2 -0.82 -6.16 -9.22
C ARG A 2 -1.12 -4.81 -9.86
N THR A 3 -2.10 -4.81 -10.76
CA THR A 3 -2.50 -3.68 -11.61
C THR A 3 -4.00 -3.72 -11.87
N GLY A 4 -4.57 -2.61 -12.37
CA GLY A 4 -6.01 -2.50 -12.66
C GLY A 4 -6.86 -2.77 -11.42
N ASP A 5 -7.90 -3.60 -11.56
CA ASP A 5 -8.83 -3.94 -10.46
C ASP A 5 -8.17 -4.68 -9.28
N ARG A 6 -6.92 -5.13 -9.45
CA ARG A 6 -6.13 -5.78 -8.38
C ARG A 6 -5.28 -4.78 -7.58
N LEU A 7 -5.28 -3.50 -7.94
CA LEU A 7 -4.61 -2.47 -7.16
C LEU A 7 -5.31 -2.32 -5.81
N PRO A 8 -4.57 -2.38 -4.69
CA PRO A 8 -5.13 -2.09 -3.38
C PRO A 8 -5.08 -0.58 -3.16
N MET A 9 -6.17 0.12 -3.47
CA MET A 9 -6.20 1.59 -3.43
C MET A 9 -7.48 2.13 -2.84
N VAL A 10 -7.35 3.18 -2.04
CA VAL A 10 -8.46 4.04 -1.61
C VAL A 10 -8.07 5.52 -1.76
N GLN A 11 -9.09 6.38 -1.82
CA GLN A 11 -8.90 7.83 -1.80
C GLN A 11 -8.55 8.32 -0.39
N GLU A 12 -7.78 9.40 -0.27
CA GLU A 12 -7.45 10.06 1.01
C GLU A 12 -8.68 10.44 1.82
N SER A 13 -9.79 10.75 1.14
CA SER A 13 -11.07 11.11 1.76
C SER A 13 -11.83 9.91 2.35
N ALA A 14 -11.35 8.68 2.15
CA ALA A 14 -11.99 7.48 2.68
C ALA A 14 -11.98 7.47 4.21
N ASN A 15 -12.80 6.59 4.79
CA ASN A 15 -12.73 6.22 6.20
C ASN A 15 -11.90 4.94 6.41
N VAL A 16 -11.65 4.60 7.67
CA VAL A 16 -10.85 3.40 8.02
C VAL A 16 -11.56 2.10 7.63
N MET A 17 -12.89 2.04 7.69
CA MET A 17 -13.68 0.87 7.25
C MET A 17 -13.45 0.58 5.75
N GLU A 18 -13.52 1.59 4.89
CA GLU A 18 -13.29 1.44 3.45
C GLU A 18 -11.88 0.92 3.16
N ALA A 19 -10.86 1.45 3.84
CA ALA A 19 -9.49 0.96 3.71
C ALA A 19 -9.31 -0.49 4.23
N MET A 20 -10.00 -0.86 5.31
CA MET A 20 -10.00 -2.22 5.85
C MET A 20 -10.66 -3.23 4.89
N LEU A 21 -11.76 -2.85 4.26
CA LEU A 21 -12.41 -3.67 3.24
C LEU A 21 -11.49 -3.88 2.04
N GLU A 22 -10.75 -2.85 1.63
CA GLU A 22 -9.79 -2.95 0.53
C GLU A 22 -8.57 -3.83 0.86
N LEU A 23 -8.06 -3.75 2.10
CA LEU A 23 -7.06 -4.69 2.62
C LEU A 23 -7.54 -6.13 2.48
N SER A 24 -8.79 -6.40 2.90
CA SER A 24 -9.41 -7.72 2.87
C SER A 24 -9.64 -8.22 1.44
N ARG A 25 -10.12 -7.35 0.56
CA ARG A 25 -10.43 -7.66 -0.85
C ARG A 25 -9.18 -8.10 -1.61
N THR A 26 -8.06 -7.43 -1.38
CA THR A 26 -6.83 -7.70 -2.11
C THR A 26 -5.95 -8.74 -1.42
N GLY A 27 -5.92 -8.79 -0.09
CA GLY A 27 -5.04 -9.69 0.65
C GLY A 27 -3.56 -9.40 0.42
N LEU A 28 -3.19 -8.18 -0.01
CA LEU A 28 -1.78 -7.78 -0.15
C LEU A 28 -1.14 -7.48 1.21
N GLY A 29 -1.94 -7.08 2.21
CA GLY A 29 -1.49 -6.58 3.51
C GLY A 29 -1.14 -5.08 3.51
N LEU A 30 -1.40 -4.39 2.39
CA LEU A 30 -1.18 -2.96 2.19
C LEU A 30 -2.23 -2.41 1.24
N VAL A 31 -2.68 -1.18 1.51
CA VAL A 31 -3.49 -0.34 0.63
C VAL A 31 -2.75 0.99 0.41
N ALA A 32 -2.61 1.38 -0.84
CA ALA A 32 -2.12 2.69 -1.23
C ALA A 32 -3.23 3.74 -1.04
N VAL A 33 -2.90 4.85 -0.39
CA VAL A 33 -3.83 5.95 -0.19
C VAL A 33 -3.46 7.05 -1.16
N CYS A 34 -4.39 7.40 -2.03
CA CYS A 34 -4.15 8.33 -3.14
C CYS A 34 -4.97 9.61 -3.02
N ASP A 35 -4.41 10.71 -3.52
CA ASP A 35 -5.17 11.94 -3.72
C ASP A 35 -6.09 11.86 -4.96
N ALA A 36 -6.81 12.95 -5.23
CA ALA A 36 -7.70 13.06 -6.38
C ALA A 36 -6.99 13.02 -7.75
N GLN A 37 -5.65 13.14 -7.78
CA GLN A 37 -4.81 12.99 -8.98
C GLN A 37 -4.16 11.60 -9.06
N GLN A 38 -4.61 10.63 -8.24
CA GLN A 38 -4.06 9.27 -8.14
C GLN A 38 -2.61 9.22 -7.63
N LYS A 39 -2.09 10.31 -7.05
CA LYS A 39 -0.75 10.30 -6.46
C LYS A 39 -0.78 9.69 -5.08
N VAL A 40 0.19 8.82 -4.79
CA VAL A 40 0.27 8.13 -3.50
C VAL A 40 0.70 9.12 -2.42
N VAL A 41 -0.21 9.39 -1.47
CA VAL A 41 0.04 10.28 -0.31
C VAL A 41 0.43 9.52 0.96
N GLY A 42 0.19 8.21 0.98
CA GLY A 42 0.53 7.33 2.09
C GLY A 42 0.11 5.89 1.85
N VAL A 43 0.28 5.06 2.89
CA VAL A 43 -0.14 3.66 2.89
C VAL A 43 -0.89 3.34 4.18
N PHE A 44 -1.81 2.39 4.09
CA PHE A 44 -2.54 1.82 5.22
C PHE A 44 -2.34 0.30 5.21
N THR A 45 -1.95 -0.27 6.35
CA THR A 45 -1.59 -1.69 6.50
C THR A 45 -2.38 -2.37 7.62
N ASP A 46 -2.35 -3.71 7.69
CA ASP A 46 -2.90 -4.45 8.84
C ASP A 46 -2.27 -4.01 10.17
N GLY A 47 -1.00 -3.58 10.13
CA GLY A 47 -0.30 -3.02 11.27
C GLY A 47 -0.88 -1.68 11.72
N ASP A 48 -1.22 -0.81 10.77
CA ASP A 48 -1.89 0.47 11.06
C ASP A 48 -3.29 0.25 11.61
N LEU A 49 -4.07 -0.63 10.98
CA LEU A 49 -5.40 -1.02 11.46
C LEU A 49 -5.35 -1.55 12.90
N ARG A 50 -4.45 -2.49 13.18
CA ARG A 50 -4.26 -3.02 14.54
C ARG A 50 -3.91 -1.91 15.52
N ARG A 51 -2.97 -1.03 15.19
CA ARG A 51 -2.58 0.11 16.05
C ARG A 51 -3.73 1.09 16.25
N TRP A 52 -4.54 1.32 15.23
CA TRP A 52 -5.72 2.19 15.26
C TRP A 52 -6.77 1.67 16.25
N LEU A 53 -7.10 0.39 16.14
CA LEU A 53 -8.09 -0.26 17.00
C LEU A 53 -7.63 -0.35 18.46
N VAL A 54 -6.36 -0.64 18.71
CA VAL A 54 -5.79 -0.69 20.08
C VAL A 54 -5.88 0.66 20.79
N LYS A 55 -5.89 1.78 20.05
CA LYS A 55 -6.09 3.13 20.61
C LYS A 55 -7.55 3.44 20.93
N GLY A 56 -8.49 2.56 20.59
CA GLY A 56 -9.93 2.78 20.79
C GLY A 56 -10.57 3.70 19.76
N ASN A 57 -9.90 3.95 18.63
CA ASN A 57 -10.43 4.78 17.56
C ASN A 57 -11.51 4.05 16.75
N SER A 58 -12.37 4.80 16.06
CA SER A 58 -13.50 4.25 15.31
C SER A 58 -13.12 3.87 13.89
N LEU A 59 -13.80 2.87 13.33
CA LEU A 59 -13.69 2.53 11.90
C LEU A 59 -14.37 3.56 10.99
N ASN A 60 -15.29 4.37 11.54
CA ASN A 60 -15.97 5.44 10.80
C ASN A 60 -15.15 6.74 10.76
N ASP A 61 -14.03 6.80 11.49
CA ASP A 61 -13.15 7.96 11.45
C ASP A 61 -12.51 8.10 10.05
N GLY A 62 -12.19 9.33 9.68
CA GLY A 62 -11.45 9.60 8.46
C GLY A 62 -10.12 8.84 8.45
N LEU A 63 -9.71 8.38 7.27
CA LEU A 63 -8.53 7.54 7.11
C LEU A 63 -7.22 8.31 7.35
N SER A 64 -7.15 9.57 6.94
CA SER A 64 -5.94 10.41 6.99
C SER A 64 -5.09 10.31 8.28
N PRO A 65 -5.65 10.36 9.51
CA PRO A 65 -4.87 10.18 10.75
C PRO A 65 -4.36 8.76 11.01
N ALA A 66 -4.85 7.75 10.29
CA ALA A 66 -4.52 6.34 10.48
C ALA A 66 -3.42 5.83 9.53
N ILE A 67 -3.00 6.62 8.54
CA ILE A 67 -2.06 6.19 7.50
C ILE A 67 -0.60 6.49 7.87
N THR A 68 0.32 5.74 7.28
CA THR A 68 1.75 6.07 7.31
C THR A 68 2.07 7.01 6.15
N ARG A 69 2.57 8.22 6.45
CA ARG A 69 3.00 9.24 5.46
C ARG A 69 4.52 9.46 5.45
N PRO A 70 5.14 9.63 4.26
CA PRO A 70 4.55 9.46 2.92
C PRO A 70 4.43 7.97 2.53
N GLY A 71 4.85 7.04 3.40
CA GLY A 71 5.00 5.63 3.08
C GLY A 71 6.21 5.37 2.16
N TYR A 72 6.72 4.14 2.16
CA TYR A 72 7.72 3.72 1.17
C TYR A 72 7.03 3.41 -0.17
N ARG A 73 7.67 3.78 -1.29
CA ARG A 73 7.14 3.58 -2.65
C ARG A 73 8.26 3.10 -3.55
N LEU A 74 7.94 2.20 -4.46
CA LEU A 74 8.87 1.69 -5.46
C LEU A 74 8.67 2.45 -6.79
N PRO A 75 9.74 2.88 -7.47
CA PRO A 75 9.64 3.42 -8.82
C PRO A 75 9.31 2.32 -9.85
N GLU A 76 8.47 2.59 -10.83
CA GLU A 76 8.06 1.62 -11.86
C GLU A 76 9.20 1.14 -12.77
N GLN A 77 10.27 1.94 -12.88
CA GLN A 77 11.44 1.59 -13.69
C GLN A 77 12.35 0.54 -13.04
N TRP A 78 12.13 0.22 -11.75
CA TRP A 78 12.94 -0.77 -11.05
C TRP A 78 12.62 -2.19 -11.50
N ARG A 79 13.66 -2.99 -11.63
CA ARG A 79 13.55 -4.44 -11.84
C ARG A 79 13.07 -5.11 -10.56
N ALA A 80 12.49 -6.30 -10.73
CA ALA A 80 11.96 -7.08 -9.61
C ALA A 80 13.00 -7.39 -8.53
N GLY A 81 14.28 -7.60 -8.89
CA GLY A 81 15.37 -7.80 -7.93
C GLY A 81 15.67 -6.56 -7.08
N GLU A 82 15.70 -5.37 -7.71
CA GLU A 82 15.88 -4.09 -7.00
C GLU A 82 14.71 -3.84 -6.03
N ALA A 83 13.48 -4.15 -6.46
CA ALA A 83 12.32 -4.10 -5.59
C ALA A 83 12.43 -5.07 -4.40
N LEU A 84 12.91 -6.30 -4.61
CA LEU A 84 13.10 -7.28 -3.54
C LEU A 84 14.12 -6.80 -2.49
N GLU A 85 15.29 -6.34 -2.95
CA GLU A 85 16.34 -5.80 -2.09
C GLU A 85 15.81 -4.64 -1.25
N ALA A 86 15.11 -3.69 -1.88
CA ALA A 86 14.52 -2.55 -1.20
C ALA A 86 13.48 -2.95 -0.13
N LEU A 87 12.61 -3.93 -0.42
CA LEU A 87 11.65 -4.42 0.56
C LEU A 87 12.35 -5.01 1.80
N HIS A 88 13.44 -5.77 1.60
CA HIS A 88 14.25 -6.30 2.70
C HIS A 88 14.95 -5.21 3.51
N GLU A 89 15.62 -4.26 2.85
CA GLU A 89 16.31 -3.15 3.52
C GLU A 89 15.35 -2.31 4.37
N GLN A 90 14.15 -2.05 3.86
CA GLN A 90 13.12 -1.29 4.56
C GLN A 90 12.34 -2.12 5.58
N HIS A 91 12.61 -3.43 5.70
CA HIS A 91 11.92 -4.35 6.60
C HIS A 91 10.39 -4.35 6.39
N ILE A 92 9.95 -4.26 5.15
CA ILE A 92 8.53 -4.28 4.74
C ILE A 92 8.27 -5.43 3.77
N SER A 93 7.04 -5.93 3.76
CA SER A 93 6.64 -7.05 2.92
C SER A 93 5.96 -6.65 1.61
N ALA A 94 5.54 -5.39 1.49
CA ALA A 94 4.81 -4.87 0.34
C ALA A 94 5.02 -3.36 0.17
N ALA A 95 4.91 -2.88 -1.06
CA ALA A 95 4.93 -1.46 -1.38
C ALA A 95 4.10 -1.14 -2.63
N PRO A 96 3.50 0.06 -2.70
CA PRO A 96 2.98 0.60 -3.95
C PRO A 96 4.13 0.89 -4.93
N VAL A 97 3.81 0.77 -6.21
CA VAL A 97 4.69 1.12 -7.33
C VAL A 97 4.14 2.38 -8.01
N VAL A 98 5.00 3.37 -8.24
CA VAL A 98 4.62 4.67 -8.79
C VAL A 98 5.44 5.06 -10.01
N ASP A 99 4.83 5.85 -10.89
CA ASP A 99 5.53 6.50 -12.00
C ASP A 99 6.38 7.70 -11.54
N ILE A 100 6.98 8.41 -12.51
CA ILE A 100 7.81 9.58 -12.26
C ILE A 100 7.06 10.76 -11.61
N ASP A 101 5.74 10.84 -11.82
CA ASP A 101 4.88 11.88 -11.27
C ASP A 101 4.30 11.51 -9.90
N GLY A 102 4.57 10.29 -9.43
CA GLY A 102 4.09 9.74 -8.16
C GLY A 102 2.72 9.09 -8.23
N VAL A 103 2.19 8.88 -9.44
CA VAL A 103 0.90 8.23 -9.68
C VAL A 103 1.02 6.73 -9.42
N LEU A 104 0.02 6.15 -8.75
CA LEU A 104 -0.03 4.71 -8.50
C LEU A 104 -0.22 3.93 -9.81
N VAL A 105 0.77 3.10 -10.15
CA VAL A 105 0.71 2.23 -11.35
C VAL A 105 0.71 0.74 -10.99
N GLY A 106 1.11 0.38 -9.77
CA GLY A 106 1.23 -1.00 -9.35
C GLY A 106 1.27 -1.18 -7.83
N ALA A 107 1.25 -2.43 -7.40
CA ALA A 107 1.66 -2.83 -6.06
C ALA A 107 2.34 -4.20 -6.11
N ILE A 108 3.32 -4.42 -5.23
CA ILE A 108 4.09 -5.66 -5.15
C ILE A 108 4.23 -6.05 -3.67
N ASN A 109 4.19 -7.35 -3.39
CA ASN A 109 4.65 -7.91 -2.12
C ASN A 109 5.68 -9.03 -2.35
N LEU A 110 6.34 -9.47 -1.27
CA LEU A 110 7.34 -10.55 -1.32
C LEU A 110 6.78 -11.84 -1.91
N HIS A 111 5.51 -12.14 -1.65
CA HIS A 111 4.84 -13.32 -2.21
C HIS A 111 4.71 -13.24 -3.74
N ASP A 112 4.30 -12.09 -4.29
CA ASP A 112 4.22 -11.87 -5.73
C ASP A 112 5.60 -12.01 -6.41
N LEU A 113 6.68 -11.58 -5.74
CA LEU A 113 8.06 -11.74 -6.23
C LEU A 113 8.50 -13.20 -6.21
N HIS A 114 8.24 -13.90 -5.11
CA HIS A 114 8.58 -15.32 -4.98
C HIS A 114 7.85 -16.19 -6.01
N GLN A 115 6.55 -15.95 -6.24
CA GLN A 115 5.77 -16.65 -7.27
C GLN A 115 6.30 -16.40 -8.69
N ALA A 116 6.95 -15.25 -8.92
CA ALA A 116 7.58 -14.93 -10.20
C ALA A 116 9.00 -15.52 -10.33
N GLY A 117 9.48 -16.30 -9.35
CA GLY A 117 10.82 -16.88 -9.35
C GLY A 117 11.92 -15.89 -8.99
N ILE A 118 11.57 -14.77 -8.36
CA ILE A 118 12.52 -13.76 -7.87
C ILE A 118 12.76 -14.03 -6.38
N GLY A 119 13.99 -14.33 -6.01
CA GLY A 119 14.38 -14.69 -4.64
C GLY A 119 15.87 -14.64 -4.44
#